data_AF-A0A9E4DH24-F1
#
_entry.id   AF-A0A9E4DH24-F1
#
_cell.length_a   1.000
_cell.length_b   1.000
_cell.length_c   1.000
_cell.angle_alpha   90.00
_cell.angle_beta   90.00
_cell.angle_gamma   90.00
#
_symmetry.space_group_name_H-M   'P 1'
#
loop_
_entity.id
_entity.type
_entity.pdbx_description
1 polymer ?
#
loop_
_entity_poly.entity_id
_entity_poly.type
_entity_poly.pdbx_seq_one_letter_code
_entity_poly.pdbx_strand_id
1 'polypeptide(L)'
;MKSTICPIWGTPAQERPTSRDARDVDSPRAGGHYMISRSAEVQIKNWSDKEKAILTTHIVNQHRAGEEHPFVNSYILEKVTLNVPLPYSERIKRYFMWLAQQIHIIGEYIIFKNINKEYNNEILCLTAWTECIDIQETIELTGLLFQQGFFEGSPVQFRLTLKGYERLEKVERRLIPSIQAFVAMWFDPSMTDAYDQGIEPAVRETGYEPLRIDRKEHTNKIDDEIVAEIKRSKFLIADFTCGVVPHDGKDTAIARGGVYYEAGFAQGRDIPVIWCCRSDRIGDVHFDTRQFAHIVWDDPADLRKRLRDRIIAVIGERKLPSS
;
A
#
# COMPACT_ATOMS: atom_id res chain seq x y z
N MET A 1 22.58 3.06 -11.06
CA MET A 1 22.55 2.48 -9.71
C MET A 1 23.89 1.82 -9.42
N LYS A 2 24.45 2.02 -8.23
CA LYS A 2 25.71 1.39 -7.81
C LYS A 2 25.43 0.20 -6.91
N SER A 3 26.17 -0.89 -7.05
CA SER A 3 26.08 -2.01 -6.11
C SER A 3 26.44 -1.52 -4.70
N THR A 4 25.65 -1.94 -3.72
CA THR A 4 25.80 -1.57 -2.32
C THR A 4 25.30 -2.69 -1.40
N ILE A 5 25.31 -2.43 -0.10
CA ILE A 5 24.73 -3.31 0.92
C ILE A 5 23.51 -2.62 1.52
N CYS A 6 22.43 -3.39 1.72
CA CYS A 6 21.22 -2.96 2.41
C CYS A 6 21.54 -2.53 3.85
N PRO A 7 21.27 -1.27 4.23
CA PRO A 7 21.47 -0.78 5.60
C PRO A 7 20.75 -1.59 6.70
N ILE A 8 19.61 -2.21 6.38
CA ILE A 8 18.80 -2.94 7.36
C ILE A 8 19.35 -4.35 7.57
N TRP A 9 19.63 -5.06 6.48
CA TRP A 9 19.87 -6.51 6.50
C TRP A 9 21.28 -6.95 6.15
N GLY A 10 22.13 -6.05 5.66
CA GLY A 10 23.47 -6.45 5.21
C GLY A 10 23.48 -7.26 3.89
N THR A 11 22.35 -7.39 3.21
CA THR A 11 22.21 -8.13 1.95
C THR A 11 22.58 -7.27 0.74
N PRO A 12 22.92 -7.88 -0.42
CA PRO A 12 23.16 -7.14 -1.66
C PRO A 12 21.99 -6.21 -2.02
N ALA A 13 22.30 -5.00 -2.45
CA ALA A 13 21.33 -3.96 -2.78
C ALA A 13 21.89 -3.01 -3.86
N GLN A 14 21.05 -2.09 -4.32
CA GLN A 14 21.44 -1.02 -5.25
C GLN A 14 21.25 0.36 -4.62
N GLU A 15 22.20 1.26 -4.83
CA GLU A 15 22.14 2.64 -4.36
C GLU A 15 21.90 3.63 -5.51
N ARG A 16 21.02 4.59 -5.27
CA ARG A 16 20.74 5.71 -6.17
C ARG A 16 21.36 7.00 -5.62
N PRO A 17 21.82 7.91 -6.50
CA PRO A 17 22.24 9.24 -6.06
C PRO A 17 21.04 9.99 -5.47
N THR A 18 21.25 10.64 -4.34
CA THR A 18 20.24 11.51 -3.71
C THR A 18 20.90 12.80 -3.24
N SER A 19 20.14 13.89 -3.28
CA SER A 19 20.56 15.21 -2.75
C SER A 19 20.16 15.40 -1.27
N ARG A 20 19.39 14.47 -0.70
CA ARG A 20 18.98 14.49 0.71
C ARG A 20 20.08 13.91 1.59
N ASP A 21 20.10 14.31 2.88
CA ASP A 21 20.95 13.68 3.90
C ASP A 21 20.39 12.29 4.31
N ALA A 22 20.38 11.40 3.33
CA ALA A 22 19.83 10.05 3.42
C ALA A 22 20.57 9.12 2.44
N ARG A 23 20.40 7.82 2.62
CA ARG A 23 20.74 6.81 1.60
C ARG A 23 19.49 6.40 0.87
N ASP A 24 19.59 6.29 -0.44
CA ASP A 24 18.51 5.85 -1.32
C ASP A 24 18.82 4.46 -1.87
N VAL A 25 18.12 3.44 -1.38
CA VAL A 25 18.48 2.04 -1.49
C VAL A 25 17.33 1.21 -2.04
N ASP A 26 17.63 0.35 -3.01
CA ASP A 26 16.73 -0.68 -3.51
C ASP A 26 17.23 -2.06 -3.06
N SER A 27 16.49 -2.70 -2.15
CA SER A 27 16.84 -4.00 -1.58
C SER A 27 15.63 -4.95 -1.56
N PRO A 28 15.74 -6.12 -2.23
CA PRO A 28 14.73 -7.17 -2.17
C PRO A 28 14.37 -7.57 -0.73
N ARG A 29 15.37 -7.65 0.15
CA ARG A 29 15.18 -8.05 1.56
C ARG A 29 14.47 -6.99 2.40
N ALA A 30 14.49 -5.72 1.97
CA ALA A 30 13.75 -4.63 2.60
C ALA A 30 12.38 -4.36 1.96
N GLY A 31 11.96 -5.17 0.97
CA GLY A 31 10.70 -4.99 0.26
C GLY A 31 10.79 -4.11 -0.99
N GLY A 32 12.00 -3.73 -1.41
CA GLY A 32 12.25 -2.91 -2.61
C GLY A 32 12.93 -1.58 -2.27
N HIS A 33 12.49 -0.51 -2.93
CA HIS A 33 13.09 0.81 -2.86
C HIS A 33 12.70 1.59 -1.60
N TYR A 34 13.64 2.19 -0.88
CA TYR A 34 13.37 3.05 0.27
C TYR A 34 14.51 4.03 0.52
N MET A 35 14.23 5.12 1.22
CA MET A 35 15.23 6.06 1.72
C MET A 35 15.40 5.89 3.23
N ILE A 36 16.62 6.03 3.75
CA ILE A 36 16.90 6.01 5.19
C ILE A 36 17.80 7.18 5.60
N SER A 37 17.42 7.92 6.64
CA SER A 37 18.25 9.01 7.17
C SER A 37 19.53 8.47 7.81
N ARG A 38 20.60 9.28 7.83
CA ARG A 38 21.87 8.89 8.49
C ARG A 38 21.68 8.56 9.98
N SER A 39 20.83 9.30 10.67
CA SER A 39 20.50 9.03 12.08
C SER A 39 19.80 7.68 12.26
N ALA A 40 18.83 7.35 11.40
CA ALA A 40 18.12 6.08 11.44
C ALA A 40 19.06 4.91 11.12
N GLU A 41 19.94 5.06 10.13
CA GLU A 41 20.95 4.06 9.78
C GLU A 41 21.87 3.72 10.97
N VAL A 42 22.24 4.71 11.80
CA VAL A 42 23.03 4.47 13.02
C VAL A 42 22.21 3.73 14.08
N GLN A 43 20.94 4.11 14.28
CA GLN A 43 20.08 3.50 15.30
C GLN A 43 19.83 2.01 15.04
N ILE A 44 19.59 1.63 13.78
CA ILE A 44 19.26 0.24 13.42
C ILE A 44 20.45 -0.73 13.48
N LYS A 45 21.70 -0.25 13.65
CA LYS A 45 22.89 -1.12 13.75
C LYS A 45 22.81 -2.11 14.90
N ASN A 46 22.19 -1.69 16.00
CA ASN A 46 22.05 -2.50 17.22
C ASN A 46 20.69 -3.20 17.31
N TRP A 47 19.85 -3.10 16.28
CA TRP A 47 18.55 -3.75 16.27
C TRP A 47 18.68 -5.26 16.07
N SER A 48 17.84 -6.00 16.78
CA SER A 48 17.60 -7.41 16.55
C SER A 48 16.99 -7.67 15.17
N ASP A 49 17.13 -8.89 14.67
CA ASP A 49 16.52 -9.28 13.39
C ASP A 49 14.99 -9.19 13.43
N LYS A 50 14.40 -9.34 14.62
CA LYS A 50 12.97 -9.14 14.83
C LYS A 50 12.56 -7.69 14.60
N GLU A 51 13.27 -6.72 15.17
CA GLU A 51 12.98 -5.30 14.97
C GLU A 51 13.18 -4.89 13.49
N LYS A 52 14.22 -5.43 12.84
CA LYS A 52 14.45 -5.25 11.40
C LYS A 52 13.33 -5.85 10.53
N ALA A 53 12.78 -7.00 10.91
CA ALA A 53 11.64 -7.61 10.25
C ALA A 53 10.40 -6.70 10.34
N ILE A 54 10.10 -6.15 11.52
CA ILE A 54 8.97 -5.22 11.70
C ILE A 54 9.19 -3.91 10.91
N LEU A 55 10.41 -3.38 10.86
CA LEU A 55 10.73 -2.24 10.00
C LEU A 55 10.49 -2.55 8.52
N THR A 56 10.89 -3.74 8.09
CA THR A 56 10.66 -4.22 6.72
C THR A 56 9.17 -4.34 6.43
N THR A 57 8.38 -4.87 7.37
CA THR A 57 6.90 -4.88 7.31
C THR A 57 6.34 -3.47 7.10
N HIS A 58 6.88 -2.45 7.79
CA HIS A 58 6.48 -1.06 7.61
C HIS A 58 6.76 -0.56 6.19
N ILE A 59 7.96 -0.81 5.65
CA ILE A 59 8.33 -0.42 4.28
C ILE A 59 7.40 -1.09 3.26
N VAL A 60 7.19 -2.40 3.37
CA VAL A 60 6.26 -3.15 2.50
C VAL A 60 4.84 -2.59 2.58
N ASN A 61 4.38 -2.17 3.76
CA ASN A 61 3.06 -1.53 3.91
C ASN A 61 2.98 -0.18 3.19
N GLN A 62 4.04 0.62 3.22
CA GLN A 62 4.11 1.90 2.51
C GLN A 62 4.07 1.69 1.00
N HIS A 63 4.84 0.73 0.46
CA HIS A 63 4.76 0.35 -0.96
C HIS A 63 3.36 -0.10 -1.36
N ARG A 64 2.71 -0.92 -0.52
CA ARG A 64 1.33 -1.35 -0.76
C ARG A 64 0.32 -0.20 -0.69
N ALA A 65 0.64 0.90 -0.01
CA ALA A 65 -0.12 2.14 -0.02
C ALA A 65 0.25 3.06 -1.21
N GLY A 66 1.19 2.64 -2.07
CA GLY A 66 1.65 3.34 -3.26
C GLY A 66 2.73 4.39 -3.01
N GLU A 67 3.36 4.37 -1.84
CA GLU A 67 4.55 5.18 -1.61
C GLU A 67 5.74 4.53 -2.33
N GLU A 68 6.26 5.16 -3.39
CA GLU A 68 7.36 4.62 -4.20
C GLU A 68 8.68 4.64 -3.45
N HIS A 69 8.87 5.63 -2.56
CA HIS A 69 10.14 5.87 -1.87
C HIS A 69 9.93 6.07 -0.36
N PRO A 70 9.49 5.03 0.38
CA PRO A 70 9.26 5.13 1.82
C PRO A 70 10.48 5.69 2.54
N PHE A 71 10.28 6.73 3.36
CA PHE A 71 11.38 7.40 4.06
C PHE A 71 11.45 6.98 5.53
N VAL A 72 12.51 6.24 5.87
CA VAL A 72 12.80 5.78 7.22
C VAL A 72 13.67 6.81 7.94
N ASN A 73 13.12 7.39 9.00
CA ASN A 73 13.82 8.30 9.90
C ASN A 73 13.61 7.87 11.37
N SER A 74 14.29 8.54 12.31
CA SER A 74 14.26 8.19 13.74
C SER A 74 12.84 8.16 14.33
N TYR A 75 11.93 9.03 13.87
CA TYR A 75 10.53 9.03 14.32
C TYR A 75 9.76 7.78 13.86
N ILE A 76 10.01 7.30 12.64
CA ILE A 76 9.45 6.03 12.17
C ILE A 76 10.00 4.87 12.99
N LEU A 77 11.29 4.88 13.34
CA LEU A 77 11.90 3.84 14.15
C LEU A 77 11.25 3.74 15.55
N GLU A 78 10.97 4.86 16.21
CA GLU A 78 10.27 4.90 17.51
C GLU A 78 8.86 4.30 17.45
N LYS A 79 8.17 4.42 16.31
CA LYS A 79 6.85 3.80 16.11
C LYS A 79 6.94 2.32 15.82
N VAL A 80 7.90 1.92 15.00
CA VAL A 80 8.11 0.54 14.58
C VAL A 80 8.41 -0.36 15.78
N THR A 81 9.19 0.12 16.75
CA THR A 81 9.51 -0.64 17.97
C THR A 81 8.31 -0.93 18.87
N LEU A 82 7.19 -0.20 18.69
CA LEU A 82 5.94 -0.41 19.43
C LEU A 82 5.00 -1.41 18.73
N ASN A 83 5.28 -1.81 17.50
CA ASN A 83 4.40 -2.69 16.73
C ASN A 83 4.50 -4.15 17.20
N VAL A 84 3.36 -4.84 17.15
CA VAL A 84 3.28 -6.29 17.38
C VAL A 84 3.64 -7.02 16.07
N PRO A 85 4.46 -8.09 16.12
CA PRO A 85 4.74 -8.92 14.95
C PRO A 85 3.47 -9.44 14.28
N LEU A 86 3.53 -9.64 12.97
CA LEU A 86 2.42 -10.20 12.20
C LEU A 86 2.04 -11.58 12.74
N PRO A 87 0.75 -11.82 13.05
CA PRO A 87 0.30 -13.16 13.40
C PRO A 87 0.43 -14.09 12.19
N TYR A 88 0.52 -15.40 12.47
CA TYR A 88 0.67 -16.44 11.44
C TYR A 88 -0.34 -16.32 10.28
N SER A 89 -1.60 -16.02 10.58
CA SER A 89 -2.66 -15.84 9.57
C SER A 89 -2.40 -14.68 8.61
N GLU A 90 -1.85 -13.57 9.10
CA GLU A 90 -1.50 -12.41 8.28
C GLU A 90 -0.24 -12.70 7.45
N ARG A 91 0.75 -13.42 8.01
CA ARG A 91 1.92 -13.89 7.25
C ARG A 91 1.51 -14.76 6.07
N ILE A 92 0.57 -15.70 6.26
CA ILE A 92 0.00 -16.50 5.17
C ILE A 92 -0.72 -15.60 4.15
N LYS A 93 -1.55 -14.66 4.60
CA LYS A 93 -2.24 -13.73 3.68
C LYS A 93 -1.24 -13.00 2.81
N ARG A 94 -0.17 -12.44 3.39
CA ARG A 94 0.89 -11.74 2.65
C ARG A 94 1.67 -12.64 1.71
N TYR A 95 1.91 -13.90 2.07
CA TYR A 95 2.49 -14.89 1.17
C TYR A 95 1.65 -15.01 -0.11
N PHE A 96 0.35 -15.21 0.03
CA PHE A 96 -0.55 -15.33 -1.13
C PHE A 96 -0.73 -14.01 -1.89
N MET A 97 -0.67 -12.86 -1.21
CA MET A 97 -0.65 -11.56 -1.90
C MET A 97 0.61 -11.40 -2.77
N TRP A 98 1.78 -11.80 -2.25
CA TRP A 98 3.01 -11.81 -3.02
C TRP A 98 2.93 -12.77 -4.21
N LEU A 99 2.42 -13.99 -3.99
CA LEU A 99 2.20 -14.97 -5.07
C LEU A 99 1.30 -14.43 -6.19
N ALA A 100 0.23 -13.71 -5.85
CA ALA A 100 -0.67 -13.13 -6.84
C ALA A 100 0.03 -12.11 -7.75
N GLN A 101 1.13 -11.50 -7.28
CA GLN A 101 1.95 -10.59 -8.09
C GLN A 101 2.96 -11.33 -8.97
N GLN A 102 3.30 -12.58 -8.66
CA GLN A 102 4.31 -13.36 -9.40
C GLN A 102 3.68 -14.32 -10.41
N ILE A 103 2.49 -14.84 -10.10
CA ILE A 103 1.85 -15.87 -10.91
C ILE A 103 1.02 -15.22 -12.01
N HIS A 104 1.34 -15.55 -13.26
CA HIS A 104 0.63 -15.11 -14.46
C HIS A 104 0.09 -16.28 -15.28
N ILE A 105 0.55 -17.51 -15.02
CA ILE A 105 0.20 -18.70 -15.80
C ILE A 105 -0.19 -19.85 -14.86
N ILE A 106 -1.31 -20.50 -15.16
CA ILE A 106 -1.75 -21.68 -14.40
C ILE A 106 -0.73 -22.81 -14.56
N GLY A 107 -0.31 -23.38 -13.43
CA GLY A 107 0.62 -24.51 -13.35
C GLY A 107 2.10 -24.16 -13.39
N GLU A 108 2.47 -22.87 -13.38
CA GLU A 108 3.87 -22.45 -13.36
C GLU A 108 4.59 -22.78 -12.05
N TYR A 109 5.89 -23.03 -12.15
CA TYR A 109 6.74 -23.32 -10.99
C TYR A 109 7.36 -22.04 -10.43
N ILE A 110 7.20 -21.85 -9.13
CA ILE A 110 7.94 -20.90 -8.32
C ILE A 110 9.24 -21.58 -7.90
N ILE A 111 10.36 -20.89 -8.11
CA ILE A 111 11.70 -21.44 -7.84
C ILE A 111 12.47 -20.47 -6.94
N PHE A 112 12.82 -20.95 -5.75
CA PHE A 112 13.76 -20.30 -4.86
C PHE A 112 15.14 -20.86 -5.13
N LYS A 113 15.84 -20.28 -6.13
CA LYS A 113 17.18 -20.74 -6.49
C LYS A 113 18.18 -20.32 -5.43
N ASN A 114 19.05 -21.25 -5.06
CA ASN A 114 20.27 -20.97 -4.33
C ASN A 114 21.44 -21.09 -5.32
N ILE A 115 21.95 -19.97 -5.82
CA ILE A 115 23.12 -19.93 -6.71
C ILE A 115 24.29 -19.43 -5.88
N ASN A 116 25.37 -20.21 -5.79
CA ASN A 116 26.59 -19.83 -5.05
C ASN A 116 26.38 -19.46 -3.56
N LYS A 117 25.43 -20.12 -2.86
CA LYS A 117 25.03 -19.79 -1.47
C LYS A 117 24.28 -18.47 -1.32
N GLU A 118 23.95 -17.79 -2.42
CA GLU A 118 23.06 -16.65 -2.44
C GLU A 118 21.71 -17.07 -3.03
N TYR A 119 20.67 -16.83 -2.25
CA TYR A 119 19.31 -17.02 -2.72
C TYR A 119 18.89 -15.90 -3.67
N ASN A 120 18.01 -16.21 -4.61
CA ASN A 120 17.49 -15.23 -5.55
C ASN A 120 16.64 -14.12 -4.89
N ASN A 121 16.43 -13.02 -5.61
CA ASN A 121 15.72 -11.86 -5.09
C ASN A 121 14.26 -12.20 -4.69
N GLU A 122 13.66 -13.18 -5.34
CA GLU A 122 12.29 -13.62 -5.13
C GLU A 122 12.06 -14.09 -3.69
N ILE A 123 12.92 -14.97 -3.15
CA ILE A 123 12.76 -15.42 -1.76
C ILE A 123 13.14 -14.32 -0.77
N LEU A 124 14.07 -13.42 -1.08
CA LEU A 124 14.36 -12.26 -0.24
C LEU A 124 13.15 -11.33 -0.14
N CYS A 125 12.48 -11.06 -1.26
CA CYS A 125 11.23 -10.31 -1.33
C CYS A 125 10.13 -11.01 -0.54
N LEU A 126 9.95 -12.32 -0.71
CA LEU A 126 8.96 -13.08 0.05
C LEU A 126 9.24 -13.01 1.56
N THR A 127 10.51 -13.16 1.97
CA THR A 127 10.93 -13.02 3.37
C THR A 127 10.57 -11.64 3.94
N ALA A 128 10.71 -10.58 3.13
CA ALA A 128 10.30 -9.23 3.50
C ALA A 128 8.77 -9.12 3.66
N TRP A 129 8.02 -9.69 2.71
CA TRP A 129 6.57 -9.66 2.72
C TRP A 129 5.96 -10.43 3.90
N THR A 130 6.55 -11.54 4.32
CA THR A 130 5.99 -12.41 5.37
C THR A 130 6.49 -12.10 6.77
N GLU A 131 7.30 -11.05 6.96
CA GLU A 131 7.96 -10.72 8.24
C GLU A 131 8.75 -11.91 8.81
N CYS A 132 9.31 -12.73 7.92
CA CYS A 132 10.27 -13.75 8.34
C CYS A 132 11.60 -13.07 8.69
N ILE A 133 12.30 -13.57 9.71
CA ILE A 133 13.60 -13.04 10.16
C ILE A 133 14.70 -13.39 9.15
N ASP A 134 14.57 -14.54 8.50
CA ASP A 134 15.51 -15.04 7.52
C ASP A 134 14.84 -15.96 6.50
N ILE A 135 15.65 -16.43 5.57
CA ILE A 135 15.23 -17.32 4.48
C ILE A 135 14.83 -18.70 5.01
N GLN A 136 15.44 -19.18 6.10
CA GLN A 136 15.10 -20.48 6.66
C GLN A 136 13.67 -20.46 7.21
N GLU A 137 13.28 -19.42 7.95
CA GLU A 137 11.90 -19.25 8.41
C GLU A 137 10.91 -19.16 7.23
N THR A 138 11.32 -18.56 6.12
CA THR A 138 10.49 -18.52 4.89
C THR A 138 10.31 -19.90 4.27
N ILE A 139 11.35 -20.73 4.27
CA ILE A 139 11.30 -22.12 3.81
C ILE A 139 10.41 -22.95 4.74
N GLU A 140 10.52 -22.79 6.06
CA GLU A 140 9.66 -23.46 7.04
C GLU A 140 8.19 -23.05 6.89
N LEU A 141 7.92 -21.75 6.74
CA LEU A 141 6.56 -21.24 6.45
C LEU A 141 6.00 -21.85 5.17
N THR A 142 6.83 -21.95 4.12
CA THR A 142 6.46 -22.63 2.87
C THR A 142 6.15 -24.11 3.13
N GLY A 143 6.97 -24.81 3.92
CA GLY A 143 6.75 -26.18 4.35
C GLY A 143 5.42 -26.40 5.07
N LEU A 144 5.00 -25.47 5.93
CA LEU A 144 3.68 -25.52 6.57
C LEU A 144 2.53 -25.38 5.55
N LEU A 145 2.69 -24.55 4.52
CA LEU A 145 1.70 -24.39 3.45
C LEU A 145 1.59 -25.64 2.56
N PHE A 146 2.72 -26.34 2.37
CA PHE A 146 2.76 -27.67 1.76
C PHE A 146 1.93 -28.69 2.55
N GLN A 147 2.10 -28.75 3.88
CA GLN A 147 1.32 -29.64 4.73
C GLN A 147 -0.19 -29.36 4.68
N GLN A 148 -0.56 -28.10 4.44
CA GLN A 148 -1.96 -27.72 4.22
C GLN A 148 -2.48 -28.08 2.81
N GLY A 149 -1.63 -28.60 1.93
CA GLY A 149 -2.00 -29.00 0.56
C GLY A 149 -2.19 -27.83 -0.40
N PHE A 150 -1.65 -26.65 -0.10
CA PHE A 150 -1.71 -25.51 -1.02
C PHE A 150 -0.72 -25.63 -2.18
N PHE A 151 0.38 -26.34 -1.97
CA PHE A 151 1.47 -26.49 -2.92
C PHE A 151 1.81 -27.97 -3.16
N GLU A 152 2.39 -28.24 -4.31
CA GLU A 152 3.01 -29.52 -4.65
C GLU A 152 4.43 -29.29 -5.22
N GLY A 153 5.29 -30.32 -5.15
CA GLY A 153 6.72 -30.20 -5.40
C GLY A 153 7.53 -30.20 -4.10
N SER A 154 8.42 -29.22 -3.94
CA SER A 154 9.26 -29.03 -2.74
C SER A 154 9.27 -27.56 -2.29
N PRO A 155 9.59 -27.24 -1.03
CA PRO A 155 9.62 -25.85 -0.54
C PRO A 155 10.50 -24.85 -1.31
N VAL A 156 11.43 -25.33 -2.15
CA VAL A 156 12.31 -24.49 -2.98
C VAL A 156 11.94 -24.51 -4.47
N GLN A 157 11.06 -25.43 -4.89
CA GLN A 157 10.54 -25.52 -6.25
C GLN A 157 9.14 -26.12 -6.21
N PHE A 158 8.14 -25.28 -6.39
CA PHE A 158 6.74 -25.66 -6.16
C PHE A 158 5.78 -24.95 -7.11
N ARG A 159 4.56 -25.48 -7.18
CA ARG A 159 3.43 -24.83 -7.86
C ARG A 159 2.17 -24.96 -7.02
N LEU A 160 1.16 -24.16 -7.34
CA LEU A 160 -0.12 -24.17 -6.64
C LEU A 160 -0.93 -25.42 -7.00
N THR A 161 -1.55 -26.03 -6.01
CA THR A 161 -2.62 -27.01 -6.21
C THR A 161 -3.94 -26.29 -6.47
N LEU A 162 -5.02 -27.03 -6.77
CA LEU A 162 -6.38 -26.46 -6.83
C LEU A 162 -6.72 -25.67 -5.56
N LYS A 163 -6.43 -26.23 -4.38
CA LYS A 163 -6.63 -25.55 -3.09
C LYS A 163 -5.77 -24.30 -2.96
N GLY A 164 -4.55 -24.32 -3.50
CA GLY A 164 -3.67 -23.16 -3.60
C GLY A 164 -4.30 -22.04 -4.42
N TYR A 165 -4.84 -22.36 -5.60
CA TYR A 165 -5.54 -21.39 -6.45
C TYR A 165 -6.81 -20.85 -5.80
N GLU A 166 -7.63 -21.68 -5.15
CA GLU A 166 -8.80 -21.20 -4.39
C GLU A 166 -8.41 -20.21 -3.27
N ARG A 167 -7.26 -20.43 -2.62
CA ARG A 167 -6.75 -19.52 -1.60
C ARG A 167 -6.21 -18.23 -2.21
N LEU A 168 -5.46 -18.34 -3.31
CA LEU A 168 -4.97 -17.20 -4.08
C LEU A 168 -6.14 -16.32 -4.51
N GLU A 169 -7.16 -16.93 -5.13
CA GLU A 169 -8.39 -16.26 -5.50
C GLU A 169 -9.10 -15.66 -4.30
N LYS A 170 -9.12 -16.26 -3.10
CA LYS A 170 -9.75 -15.59 -1.93
C LYS A 170 -9.02 -14.33 -1.49
N VAL A 171 -7.70 -14.27 -1.70
CA VAL A 171 -6.90 -13.09 -1.43
C VAL A 171 -7.10 -12.04 -2.52
N GLU A 172 -7.26 -12.47 -3.77
CA GLU A 172 -7.62 -11.61 -4.91
C GLU A 172 -9.11 -11.19 -4.94
N ARG A 173 -10.05 -12.03 -4.50
CA ARG A 173 -11.53 -11.88 -4.63
C ARG A 173 -12.12 -10.77 -3.75
N ARG A 174 -11.28 -10.02 -3.02
CA ARG A 174 -11.66 -8.69 -2.54
C ARG A 174 -11.74 -7.66 -3.67
N LEU A 175 -11.27 -8.04 -4.84
CA LEU A 175 -11.58 -7.45 -6.13
C LEU A 175 -12.89 -8.10 -6.62
N ILE A 176 -14.05 -7.62 -6.15
CA ILE A 176 -15.21 -7.65 -7.04
C ILE A 176 -14.71 -7.05 -8.37
N PRO A 177 -15.02 -7.61 -9.56
CA PRO A 177 -14.75 -6.96 -10.84
C PRO A 177 -15.63 -5.70 -10.93
N SER A 178 -15.28 -4.73 -10.11
CA SER A 178 -15.85 -3.42 -10.01
C SER A 178 -14.88 -2.50 -10.70
N ILE A 179 -15.44 -1.68 -11.57
CA ILE A 179 -14.73 -0.52 -12.10
C ILE A 179 -14.91 0.69 -11.18
N GLN A 180 -15.72 0.58 -10.13
CA GLN A 180 -16.09 1.71 -9.32
C GLN A 180 -14.96 2.14 -8.37
N ALA A 181 -14.64 3.42 -8.37
CA ALA A 181 -13.84 4.11 -7.36
C ALA A 181 -14.76 4.99 -6.52
N PHE A 182 -14.90 4.70 -5.23
CA PHE A 182 -15.68 5.58 -4.35
C PHE A 182 -14.89 6.85 -4.07
N VAL A 183 -15.51 8.02 -4.17
CA VAL A 183 -14.88 9.31 -3.89
C VAL A 183 -15.51 9.93 -2.64
N ALA A 184 -14.75 9.88 -1.55
CA ALA A 184 -15.03 10.52 -0.28
C ALA A 184 -14.35 11.90 -0.27
N MET A 185 -15.12 12.98 -0.41
CA MET A 185 -14.58 14.34 -0.40
C MET A 185 -15.61 15.36 0.07
N TRP A 186 -15.16 16.59 0.34
CA TRP A 186 -16.05 17.69 0.67
C TRP A 186 -16.80 18.20 -0.57
N PHE A 187 -18.13 18.34 -0.48
CA PHE A 187 -19.01 18.76 -1.59
C PHE A 187 -19.18 20.28 -1.74
N ASP A 188 -18.36 21.07 -1.04
CA ASP A 188 -18.44 22.52 -1.15
C ASP A 188 -18.04 23.00 -2.55
N PRO A 189 -18.67 24.08 -3.06
CA PRO A 189 -18.37 24.59 -4.39
C PRO A 189 -16.88 24.86 -4.64
N SER A 190 -16.10 25.22 -3.60
CA SER A 190 -14.65 25.43 -3.71
C SER A 190 -13.85 24.17 -4.09
N MET A 191 -14.45 22.99 -3.98
CA MET A 191 -13.83 21.70 -4.33
C MET A 191 -14.32 21.16 -5.68
N THR A 192 -15.17 21.89 -6.40
CA THR A 192 -15.73 21.48 -7.69
C THR A 192 -14.64 21.18 -8.71
N ASP A 193 -13.68 22.10 -8.89
CA ASP A 193 -12.58 21.92 -9.84
C ASP A 193 -11.66 20.76 -9.47
N ALA A 194 -11.42 20.55 -8.16
CA ALA A 194 -10.63 19.42 -7.68
C ALA A 194 -11.27 18.08 -8.08
N TYR A 195 -12.60 18.00 -8.10
CA TYR A 195 -13.30 16.82 -8.59
C TYR A 195 -13.34 16.75 -10.12
N ASP A 196 -13.94 17.74 -10.77
CA ASP A 196 -14.28 17.70 -12.20
C ASP A 196 -13.04 17.72 -13.11
N GLN A 197 -11.97 18.40 -12.67
CA GLN A 197 -10.72 18.52 -13.44
C GLN A 197 -9.58 17.64 -12.89
N GLY A 198 -9.68 17.23 -11.62
CA GLY A 198 -8.70 16.42 -10.91
C GLY A 198 -9.08 14.94 -10.80
N ILE A 199 -9.95 14.65 -9.84
CA ILE A 199 -10.29 13.29 -9.41
C ILE A 199 -11.01 12.48 -10.50
N GLU A 200 -12.09 13.02 -11.07
CA GLU A 200 -12.89 12.28 -12.06
C GLU A 200 -12.05 11.91 -13.30
N PRO A 201 -11.32 12.85 -13.95
CA PRO A 201 -10.46 12.51 -15.08
C PRO A 201 -9.37 11.48 -14.74
N ALA A 202 -8.73 11.58 -13.57
CA ALA A 202 -7.68 10.62 -13.16
C ALA A 202 -8.22 9.19 -13.02
N VAL A 203 -9.43 9.04 -12.46
CA VAL A 203 -10.09 7.73 -12.33
C VAL A 203 -10.49 7.19 -13.70
N ARG A 204 -11.06 8.02 -14.57
CA ARG A 204 -11.48 7.60 -15.92
C ARG A 204 -10.31 7.20 -16.81
N GLU A 205 -9.21 7.96 -16.76
CA GLU A 205 -7.98 7.66 -17.52
C GLU A 205 -7.37 6.30 -17.17
N THR A 206 -7.58 5.83 -15.94
CA THR A 206 -7.05 4.54 -15.47
C THR A 206 -8.02 3.38 -15.72
N GLY A 207 -9.14 3.64 -16.42
CA GLY A 207 -10.13 2.64 -16.81
C GLY A 207 -11.16 2.31 -15.72
N TYR A 208 -11.32 3.19 -14.74
CA TYR A 208 -12.27 3.07 -13.63
C TYR A 208 -13.37 4.13 -13.74
N GLU A 209 -14.45 3.95 -12.98
CA GLU A 209 -15.62 4.83 -12.93
C GLU A 209 -15.70 5.49 -11.56
N PRO A 210 -15.60 6.83 -11.45
CA PRO A 210 -15.72 7.51 -10.18
C PRO A 210 -17.17 7.54 -9.72
N LEU A 211 -17.40 7.25 -8.44
CA LEU A 211 -18.69 7.42 -7.78
C LEU A 211 -18.54 8.42 -6.63
N ARG A 212 -19.19 9.58 -6.77
CA ARG A 212 -19.40 10.54 -5.67
C ARG A 212 -20.87 10.47 -5.26
N ILE A 213 -21.14 10.24 -3.97
CA ILE A 213 -22.48 9.83 -3.52
C ILE A 213 -23.56 10.90 -3.75
N ASP A 214 -23.20 12.19 -3.68
CA ASP A 214 -24.10 13.32 -3.94
C ASP A 214 -24.59 13.39 -5.40
N ARG A 215 -23.90 12.71 -6.33
CA ARG A 215 -24.28 12.65 -7.76
C ARG A 215 -25.17 11.44 -8.09
N LYS A 216 -25.52 10.61 -7.10
CA LYS A 216 -26.38 9.43 -7.28
C LYS A 216 -27.77 9.69 -6.69
N GLU A 217 -28.81 9.54 -7.50
CA GLU A 217 -30.18 9.53 -6.97
C GLU A 217 -30.44 8.26 -6.15
N HIS A 218 -30.93 8.42 -4.91
CA HIS A 218 -31.35 7.29 -4.08
C HIS A 218 -32.54 7.68 -3.20
N THR A 219 -33.40 6.71 -2.89
CA THR A 219 -34.53 6.85 -1.94
C THR A 219 -34.24 6.26 -0.56
N ASN A 220 -33.07 5.63 -0.38
CA ASN A 220 -32.64 5.00 0.87
C ASN A 220 -31.97 6.01 1.82
N LYS A 221 -31.69 5.58 3.07
CA LYS A 221 -30.81 6.32 3.97
C LYS A 221 -29.43 6.45 3.32
N ILE A 222 -28.95 7.68 3.19
CA ILE A 222 -27.65 8.02 2.57
C ILE A 222 -26.52 7.16 3.16
N ASP A 223 -26.49 7.00 4.47
CA ASP A 223 -25.43 6.26 5.17
C ASP A 223 -25.36 4.77 4.77
N ASP A 224 -26.51 4.12 4.61
CA ASP A 224 -26.57 2.72 4.18
C ASP A 224 -26.08 2.58 2.73
N GLU A 225 -26.39 3.57 1.88
CA GLU A 225 -25.95 3.62 0.50
C GLU A 225 -24.43 3.87 0.42
N ILE A 226 -23.88 4.80 1.20
CA ILE A 226 -22.42 5.02 1.31
C ILE A 226 -21.72 3.71 1.67
N VAL A 227 -22.18 3.03 2.73
CA VAL A 227 -21.58 1.76 3.16
C VAL A 227 -21.69 0.68 2.08
N ALA A 228 -22.84 0.60 1.39
CA ALA A 228 -23.05 -0.36 0.31
C ALA A 228 -22.14 -0.07 -0.89
N GLU A 229 -22.01 1.20 -1.28
CA GLU A 229 -21.22 1.61 -2.42
C GLU A 229 -19.72 1.52 -2.17
N ILE A 230 -19.25 1.83 -0.96
CA ILE A 230 -17.87 1.55 -0.56
C ILE A 230 -17.59 0.05 -0.67
N LYS A 231 -18.52 -0.82 -0.21
CA LYS A 231 -18.35 -2.29 -0.34
C LYS A 231 -18.30 -2.77 -1.79
N ARG A 232 -18.98 -2.08 -2.72
CA ARG A 232 -18.96 -2.41 -4.15
C ARG A 232 -17.73 -1.86 -4.87
N SER A 233 -17.09 -0.83 -4.32
CA SER A 233 -15.96 -0.19 -4.95
C SER A 233 -14.69 -1.03 -4.91
N LYS A 234 -13.92 -0.93 -6.00
CA LYS A 234 -12.60 -1.52 -6.15
C LYS A 234 -11.58 -0.87 -5.21
N PHE A 235 -11.70 0.45 -5.06
CA PHE A 235 -10.89 1.29 -4.18
C PHE A 235 -11.66 2.56 -3.81
N LEU A 236 -11.13 3.29 -2.84
CA LEU A 236 -11.68 4.56 -2.36
C LEU A 236 -10.62 5.66 -2.49
N ILE A 237 -11.04 6.83 -2.93
CA ILE A 237 -10.25 8.07 -2.90
C ILE A 237 -10.82 8.92 -1.79
N ALA A 238 -9.99 9.29 -0.81
CA ALA A 238 -10.36 10.12 0.32
C ALA A 238 -9.62 11.45 0.25
N ASP A 239 -10.34 12.54 -0.02
CA ASP A 239 -9.78 13.90 0.03
C ASP A 239 -10.14 14.58 1.37
N PHE A 240 -9.11 14.88 2.15
CA PHE A 240 -9.21 15.44 3.50
C PHE A 240 -9.19 16.97 3.53
N THR A 241 -9.26 17.63 2.37
CA THR A 241 -9.29 19.09 2.31
C THR A 241 -10.48 19.63 3.10
N CYS A 242 -10.20 20.58 3.98
CA CYS A 242 -11.18 21.15 4.89
C CYS A 242 -11.30 22.66 4.71
N GLY A 243 -12.43 23.16 5.18
CA GLY A 243 -12.71 24.59 5.30
C GLY A 243 -12.34 25.08 6.68
N VAL A 244 -12.25 26.39 6.80
CA VAL A 244 -11.87 27.08 8.03
C VAL A 244 -13.04 27.92 8.48
N VAL A 245 -13.29 27.93 9.79
CA VAL A 245 -14.27 28.82 10.41
C VAL A 245 -13.62 29.65 11.51
N PRO A 246 -14.05 30.90 11.73
CA PRO A 246 -13.65 31.66 12.89
C PRO A 246 -14.17 30.99 14.17
N HIS A 247 -13.28 30.69 15.11
CA HIS A 247 -13.60 30.19 16.44
C HIS A 247 -12.62 30.82 17.45
N ASP A 248 -13.15 31.44 18.52
CA ASP A 248 -12.36 32.14 19.53
C ASP A 248 -11.33 33.16 18.97
N GLY A 249 -11.74 33.90 17.92
CA GLY A 249 -10.89 34.90 17.26
C GLY A 249 -9.74 34.31 16.43
N LYS A 250 -9.77 33.00 16.16
CA LYS A 250 -8.81 32.30 15.30
C LYS A 250 -9.51 31.47 14.23
N ASP A 251 -8.87 31.42 13.08
CA ASP A 251 -9.25 30.56 11.99
C ASP A 251 -8.98 29.09 12.36
N THR A 252 -10.05 28.30 12.49
CA THR A 252 -9.99 26.90 12.91
C THR A 252 -10.49 25.99 11.78
N ALA A 253 -9.66 25.04 11.38
CA ALA A 253 -10.02 24.05 10.36
C ALA A 253 -11.06 23.03 10.87
N ILE A 254 -12.07 22.73 10.06
CA ILE A 254 -13.10 21.73 10.39
C ILE A 254 -12.79 20.43 9.66
N ALA A 255 -12.31 19.44 10.41
CA ALA A 255 -12.10 18.08 9.90
C ALA A 255 -13.40 17.48 9.30
N ARG A 256 -13.26 16.77 8.18
CA ARG A 256 -14.38 16.17 7.45
C ARG A 256 -14.75 14.80 8.01
N GLY A 257 -15.44 14.76 9.15
CA GLY A 257 -15.77 13.52 9.88
C GLY A 257 -16.31 12.38 9.01
N GLY A 258 -17.15 12.68 8.01
CA GLY A 258 -17.62 11.70 7.03
C GLY A 258 -16.49 11.02 6.24
N VAL A 259 -15.56 11.81 5.70
CA VAL A 259 -14.40 11.29 4.94
C VAL A 259 -13.52 10.40 5.81
N TYR A 260 -13.28 10.77 7.08
CA TYR A 260 -12.52 9.92 8.01
C TYR A 260 -13.24 8.59 8.29
N TYR A 261 -14.56 8.63 8.47
CA TYR A 261 -15.38 7.43 8.67
C TYR A 261 -15.33 6.51 7.45
N GLU A 262 -15.54 7.04 6.25
CA GLU A 262 -15.55 6.29 4.98
C GLU A 262 -14.18 5.68 4.69
N ALA A 263 -13.10 6.45 4.86
CA ALA A 263 -11.73 5.97 4.70
C ALA A 263 -11.39 4.87 5.72
N GLY A 264 -11.74 5.06 6.99
CA GLY A 264 -11.55 4.06 8.04
C GLY A 264 -12.35 2.78 7.80
N PHE A 265 -13.59 2.90 7.31
CA PHE A 265 -14.45 1.78 6.96
C PHE A 265 -13.87 0.97 5.78
N ALA A 266 -13.42 1.65 4.73
CA ALA A 266 -12.74 1.02 3.59
C ALA A 266 -11.46 0.29 4.05
N GLN A 267 -10.61 0.94 4.84
CA GLN A 267 -9.42 0.32 5.41
C GLN A 267 -9.72 -0.92 6.25
N GLY A 268 -10.72 -0.84 7.15
CA GLY A 268 -11.14 -1.97 8.00
C GLY A 268 -11.66 -3.17 7.20
N ARG A 269 -11.99 -2.96 5.92
CA ARG A 269 -12.44 -4.00 4.98
C ARG A 269 -11.37 -4.40 3.96
N ASP A 270 -10.14 -3.92 4.14
CA ASP A 270 -9.03 -4.09 3.21
C ASP A 270 -9.35 -3.60 1.77
N ILE A 271 -10.23 -2.59 1.65
CA ILE A 271 -10.44 -1.86 0.40
C ILE A 271 -9.33 -0.82 0.31
N PRO A 272 -8.53 -0.78 -0.78
CA PRO A 272 -7.47 0.20 -0.93
C PRO A 272 -8.00 1.63 -0.82
N VAL A 273 -7.33 2.46 -0.03
CA VAL A 273 -7.64 3.90 0.11
C VAL A 273 -6.48 4.71 -0.41
N ILE A 274 -6.75 5.60 -1.36
CA ILE A 274 -5.81 6.62 -1.83
C ILE A 274 -6.13 7.92 -1.12
N TRP A 275 -5.14 8.46 -0.42
CA TRP A 275 -5.28 9.61 0.47
C TRP A 275 -4.86 10.88 -0.28
N CYS A 276 -5.69 11.92 -0.25
CA CYS A 276 -5.41 13.20 -0.90
C CYS A 276 -5.72 14.34 0.07
N CYS A 277 -4.99 15.45 -0.05
CA CYS A 277 -5.32 16.69 0.64
C CYS A 277 -4.64 17.86 -0.07
N ARG A 278 -5.34 18.99 -0.17
CA ARG A 278 -4.75 20.21 -0.72
C ARG A 278 -3.59 20.70 0.15
N SER A 279 -2.55 21.22 -0.48
CA SER A 279 -1.29 21.57 0.17
C SER A 279 -1.43 22.64 1.26
N ASP A 280 -2.33 23.61 1.07
CA ASP A 280 -2.69 24.63 2.06
C ASP A 280 -3.41 24.08 3.31
N ARG A 281 -3.93 22.84 3.24
CA ARG A 281 -4.69 22.19 4.32
C ARG A 281 -4.02 20.96 4.90
N ILE A 282 -2.88 20.52 4.38
CA ILE A 282 -2.19 19.32 4.89
C ILE A 282 -1.79 19.44 6.37
N GLY A 283 -1.47 20.65 6.83
CA GLY A 283 -1.16 20.93 8.24
C GLY A 283 -2.38 20.76 9.17
N ASP A 284 -3.58 20.95 8.62
CA ASP A 284 -4.86 20.89 9.32
C ASP A 284 -5.44 19.46 9.41
N VAL A 285 -4.85 18.51 8.67
CA VAL A 285 -5.27 17.10 8.70
C VAL A 285 -5.03 16.50 10.09
N HIS A 286 -6.04 15.76 10.57
CA HIS A 286 -6.03 15.17 11.91
C HIS A 286 -4.84 14.24 12.09
N PHE A 287 -4.26 14.22 13.30
CA PHE A 287 -3.01 13.51 13.57
C PHE A 287 -3.07 12.01 13.24
N ASP A 288 -4.25 11.40 13.38
CA ASP A 288 -4.48 9.97 13.11
C ASP A 288 -4.18 9.57 11.66
N THR A 289 -4.38 10.48 10.70
CA THR A 289 -4.18 10.18 9.27
C THR A 289 -2.85 10.71 8.74
N ARG A 290 -2.12 11.57 9.46
CA ARG A 290 -0.82 12.13 9.03
C ARG A 290 0.25 11.09 8.68
N GLN A 291 0.08 9.84 9.10
CA GLN A 291 1.02 8.75 8.82
C GLN A 291 0.81 8.08 7.46
N PHE A 292 -0.34 8.33 6.82
CA PHE A 292 -0.61 7.82 5.48
C PHE A 292 0.05 8.70 4.43
N ALA A 293 0.54 8.08 3.36
CA ALA A 293 1.16 8.74 2.22
C ALA A 293 0.12 9.51 1.40
N HIS A 294 -0.25 10.71 1.89
CA HIS A 294 -1.16 11.63 1.22
C HIS A 294 -0.54 12.16 -0.06
N ILE A 295 -1.33 12.18 -1.13
CA ILE A 295 -1.09 13.04 -2.28
C ILE A 295 -1.39 14.46 -1.82
N VAL A 296 -0.34 15.22 -1.55
CA VAL A 296 -0.42 16.63 -1.17
C VAL A 296 -0.41 17.48 -2.44
N TRP A 297 -1.56 17.95 -2.90
CA TRP A 297 -1.72 18.57 -4.22
C TRP A 297 -1.91 20.09 -4.15
N ASP A 298 -1.41 20.81 -5.14
CA ASP A 298 -1.47 22.29 -5.19
C ASP A 298 -2.66 22.81 -6.03
N ASP A 299 -2.93 22.15 -7.15
CA ASP A 299 -4.00 22.50 -8.08
C ASP A 299 -4.63 21.24 -8.71
N PRO A 300 -5.79 21.34 -9.40
CA PRO A 300 -6.47 20.19 -9.98
C PRO A 300 -5.64 19.40 -11.01
N ALA A 301 -4.72 20.04 -11.75
CA ALA A 301 -3.89 19.35 -12.72
C ALA A 301 -2.78 18.54 -12.03
N ASP A 302 -2.17 19.06 -10.96
CA ASP A 302 -1.25 18.28 -10.11
C ASP A 302 -1.97 17.09 -9.47
N LEU A 303 -3.16 17.33 -8.90
CA LEU A 303 -4.01 16.28 -8.34
C LEU A 303 -4.30 15.19 -9.38
N ARG A 304 -4.76 15.55 -10.58
CA ARG A 304 -5.05 14.59 -11.67
C ARG A 304 -3.85 13.69 -11.95
N LYS A 305 -2.68 14.29 -12.19
CA LYS A 305 -1.47 13.55 -12.57
C LYS A 305 -1.06 12.59 -11.46
N ARG A 306 -0.90 13.08 -10.22
CA ARG A 306 -0.40 12.29 -9.11
C ARG A 306 -1.39 11.21 -8.66
N LEU A 307 -2.68 11.52 -8.71
CA LEU A 307 -3.73 10.56 -8.41
C LEU A 307 -3.78 9.44 -9.45
N ARG A 308 -3.70 9.77 -10.74
CA ARG A 308 -3.61 8.77 -11.82
C ARG A 308 -2.41 7.84 -11.60
N ASP A 309 -1.23 8.41 -11.37
CA ASP A 309 0.00 7.64 -11.17
C ASP A 309 -0.13 6.75 -9.92
N ARG A 310 -0.74 7.25 -8.83
CA ARG A 310 -1.01 6.45 -7.62
C ARG A 310 -2.05 5.35 -7.84
N ILE A 311 -3.10 5.59 -8.62
CA ILE A 311 -4.09 4.55 -8.98
C ILE A 311 -3.40 3.44 -9.75
N ILE A 312 -2.56 3.77 -10.74
CA ILE A 312 -1.81 2.78 -11.52
C ILE A 312 -0.87 1.98 -10.60
N ALA A 313 -0.16 2.65 -9.68
CA ALA A 313 0.78 1.98 -8.78
C ALA A 313 0.10 1.06 -7.75
N VAL A 314 -1.05 1.47 -7.18
CA VAL A 314 -1.71 0.73 -6.08
C VAL A 314 -2.74 -0.27 -6.58
N ILE A 315 -3.48 0.08 -7.63
CA ILE A 315 -4.65 -0.67 -8.11
C ILE A 315 -4.34 -1.38 -9.43
N GLY A 316 -3.51 -0.77 -10.28
CA GLY A 316 -3.24 -1.22 -11.65
C GLY A 316 -4.15 -0.56 -12.67
N GLU A 317 -3.64 -0.38 -13.89
CA GLU A 317 -4.40 0.17 -15.02
C GLU A 317 -5.37 -0.86 -15.59
N ARG A 318 -6.62 -0.46 -15.82
CA ARG A 318 -7.59 -1.27 -16.54
C ARG A 318 -7.64 -0.83 -18.00
N LYS A 319 -7.12 -1.68 -18.90
CA LYS A 319 -7.28 -1.45 -20.34
C LYS A 319 -8.76 -1.61 -20.72
N LEU A 320 -9.35 -0.55 -21.27
CA LEU A 320 -10.66 -0.64 -21.91
C LEU A 320 -10.54 -1.61 -23.10
N PRO A 321 -11.48 -2.56 -23.28
CA PRO A 321 -11.47 -3.41 -24.46
C PRO A 321 -11.48 -2.52 -25.70
N SER A 322 -10.53 -2.75 -26.60
CA SER A 322 -10.45 -2.07 -27.89
C SER A 322 -11.79 -2.24 -28.60
N SER A 323 -12.50 -1.13 -28.79
CA SER A 323 -13.78 -1.06 -29.51
C SER A 323 -13.65 -1.48 -30.96
#